data_AF-A0A4T0VSK3-F1
#
_entry.id   AF-A0A4T0VSK3-F1
#
_cell.length_a   1.000
_cell.length_b   1.000
_cell.length_c   1.000
_cell.angle_alpha   90.00
_cell.angle_beta   90.00
_cell.angle_gamma   90.00
#
_symmetry.space_group_name_H-M   'P 1'
#
loop_
_entity.id
_entity.type
_entity.pdbx_description
1 polymer ?
#
loop_
_entity_poly.entity_id
_entity_poly.type
_entity_poly.pdbx_seq_one_letter_code
_entity_poly.pdbx_strand_id
1 'polypeptide(L)'
;MSCWYTRRELALRTALLYSGLVLAQAFSGLIAAGVFSGMSGAAGLRGWQWLFILEAVLSAFFALTAYFILPNYPHSKTGGAMWSMTEDMRRIAVARIEADRVEQPTDSTVWQGLRLALTDVKTYIFIFMNIFMTSSYGFNNFFPTMVRGFGMGSSTMALVLTAPPYILGTAVSFGVAWSSDRKKERGFHIMANNCISIVGFIISVATLNTAARYTAAFLYTSGSFSANALVYTWAVSSLGQTPEKRAAGGAIVNIMGHLGNVMSPYFFPDSDSPRYTMAMILQIVFAGLTFCMAFTSKTYLRRQNKKLRTAADESGQVYNPFTT
;
A
#
# COMPACT_ATOMS: atom_id res chain seq x y z
N MET A 1 -2.91 -15.62 -7.51
CA MET A 1 -1.45 -15.46 -7.74
C MET A 1 -0.65 -16.54 -7.02
N SER A 2 -0.83 -16.75 -5.71
CA SER A 2 -0.09 -17.76 -4.92
C SER A 2 -0.24 -19.20 -5.44
N CYS A 3 -1.35 -19.50 -6.12
CA CYS A 3 -1.66 -20.85 -6.58
C CYS A 3 -1.01 -21.25 -7.91
N TRP A 4 -0.27 -20.35 -8.57
CA TRP A 4 0.33 -20.60 -9.89
C TRP A 4 1.81 -20.24 -9.95
N TYR A 5 2.36 -19.60 -8.91
CA TYR A 5 3.70 -19.02 -8.94
C TYR A 5 4.51 -19.42 -7.70
N THR A 6 5.79 -19.72 -7.94
CA THR A 6 6.76 -19.99 -6.87
C THR A 6 7.05 -18.72 -6.06
N ARG A 7 7.52 -18.83 -4.82
CA ARG A 7 7.78 -17.69 -3.91
C ARG A 7 8.76 -16.67 -4.49
N ARG A 8 9.74 -17.12 -5.27
CA ARG A 8 10.70 -16.23 -5.96
C ARG A 8 10.03 -15.42 -7.08
N GLU A 9 9.08 -16.02 -7.79
CA GLU A 9 8.34 -15.38 -8.89
C GLU A 9 7.16 -14.53 -8.40
N LEU A 10 6.58 -14.93 -7.24
CA LEU A 10 5.42 -14.29 -6.66
C LEU A 10 5.70 -12.81 -6.36
N ALA A 11 6.85 -12.51 -5.76
CA ALA A 11 7.23 -11.15 -5.36
C ALA A 11 7.22 -10.17 -6.54
N LEU A 12 7.83 -10.54 -7.67
CA LEU A 12 7.86 -9.71 -8.87
C LEU A 12 6.46 -9.52 -9.47
N ARG A 13 5.66 -10.59 -9.53
CA ARG A 13 4.29 -10.53 -10.08
C ARG A 13 3.34 -9.74 -9.18
N THR A 14 3.50 -9.82 -7.87
CA THR A 14 2.76 -8.98 -6.93
C THR A 14 3.18 -7.52 -7.04
N ALA A 15 4.48 -7.23 -7.24
CA ALA A 15 4.96 -5.87 -7.45
C ALA A 15 4.38 -5.26 -8.74
N LEU A 16 4.31 -6.03 -9.84
CA LEU A 16 3.65 -5.61 -11.07
C LEU A 16 2.15 -5.33 -10.85
N LEU A 17 1.43 -6.20 -10.15
CA LEU A 17 0.00 -5.99 -9.86
C LEU A 17 -0.23 -4.73 -9.01
N TYR A 18 0.58 -4.52 -7.97
CA TYR A 18 0.50 -3.30 -7.15
C TYR A 18 0.87 -2.05 -7.96
N SER A 19 1.84 -2.12 -8.86
CA SER A 19 2.17 -0.98 -9.74
C SER A 19 1.00 -0.56 -10.63
N GLY A 20 0.22 -1.52 -11.12
CA GLY A 20 -1.01 -1.25 -11.87
C GLY A 20 -2.06 -0.52 -11.04
N LEU A 21 -2.23 -0.90 -9.76
CA LEU A 21 -3.15 -0.20 -8.85
C LEU A 21 -2.75 1.27 -8.67
N VAL A 22 -1.47 1.56 -8.46
CA VAL A 22 -1.02 2.94 -8.25
C VAL A 22 -1.10 3.76 -9.54
N LEU A 23 -0.77 3.17 -10.69
CA LEU A 23 -0.97 3.81 -12.00
C LEU A 23 -2.46 4.12 -12.23
N ALA A 24 -3.36 3.21 -11.88
CA ALA A 24 -4.80 3.44 -12.00
C ALA A 24 -5.24 4.68 -11.21
N GLN A 25 -4.68 4.94 -10.02
CA GLN A 25 -4.96 6.15 -9.25
C GLN A 25 -4.49 7.43 -9.96
N ALA A 26 -3.36 7.38 -10.67
CA ALA A 26 -2.89 8.51 -11.47
C ALA A 26 -3.78 8.78 -12.69
N PHE A 27 -4.24 7.72 -13.37
CA PHE A 27 -5.09 7.84 -14.56
C PHE A 27 -6.55 8.14 -14.24
N SER A 28 -7.06 7.75 -13.08
CA SER A 28 -8.44 8.02 -12.65
C SER A 28 -8.77 9.52 -12.68
N GLY A 29 -7.87 10.37 -12.14
CA GLY A 29 -8.04 11.83 -12.18
C GLY A 29 -8.03 12.41 -13.60
N LEU A 30 -7.22 11.84 -14.51
CA LEU A 30 -7.15 12.27 -15.92
C LEU A 30 -8.41 11.89 -16.70
N ILE A 31 -8.92 10.67 -16.51
CA ILE A 31 -10.18 10.21 -17.11
C ILE A 31 -11.32 11.09 -16.61
N ALA A 32 -11.39 11.34 -15.29
CA ALA A 32 -12.38 12.23 -14.71
C ALA A 32 -12.35 13.63 -15.33
N ALA A 33 -11.14 14.21 -15.46
CA ALA A 33 -10.97 15.50 -16.10
C ALA A 33 -11.47 15.51 -17.55
N GLY A 34 -11.10 14.51 -18.35
CA GLY A 34 -11.54 14.38 -19.75
C GLY A 34 -13.05 14.31 -19.90
N VAL A 35 -13.71 13.49 -19.05
CA VAL A 35 -15.18 13.36 -19.04
C VAL A 35 -15.85 14.67 -18.63
N PHE A 36 -15.36 15.34 -17.59
CA PHE A 36 -15.91 16.62 -17.14
C PHE A 36 -15.72 17.74 -18.16
N SER A 37 -14.64 17.75 -18.95
CA SER A 37 -14.44 18.75 -20.02
C SER A 37 -15.24 18.47 -21.29
N GLY A 38 -15.39 17.20 -21.67
CA GLY A 38 -15.89 16.84 -23.00
C GLY A 38 -17.35 16.36 -23.05
N MET A 39 -17.89 15.88 -21.92
CA MET A 39 -19.17 15.15 -21.91
C MET A 39 -20.21 15.75 -20.96
N SER A 40 -19.93 16.90 -20.33
CA SER A 40 -20.93 17.62 -19.53
C SER A 40 -22.05 18.13 -20.43
N GLY A 41 -23.26 17.60 -20.30
CA GLY A 41 -24.42 17.97 -21.12
C GLY A 41 -24.59 17.11 -22.39
N ALA A 42 -23.66 16.19 -22.67
CA ALA A 42 -23.83 15.22 -23.74
C ALA A 42 -25.01 14.28 -23.41
N ALA A 43 -25.94 14.13 -24.36
CA ALA A 43 -27.19 13.38 -24.18
C ALA A 43 -28.05 13.81 -22.97
N GLY A 44 -27.92 15.06 -22.51
CA GLY A 44 -28.66 15.59 -21.35
C GLY A 44 -28.19 15.09 -19.99
N LEU A 45 -27.09 14.33 -19.93
CA LEU A 45 -26.53 13.78 -18.70
C LEU A 45 -25.44 14.69 -18.11
N ARG A 46 -25.35 14.68 -16.78
CA ARG A 46 -24.29 15.39 -16.04
C ARG A 46 -22.98 14.61 -16.15
N GLY A 47 -21.84 15.29 -16.16
CA GLY A 47 -20.52 14.66 -16.34
C GLY A 47 -20.21 13.54 -15.33
N TRP A 48 -20.72 13.61 -14.10
CA TRP A 48 -20.54 12.56 -13.10
C TRP A 48 -21.28 11.26 -13.46
N GLN A 49 -22.42 11.34 -14.17
CA GLN A 49 -23.17 10.17 -14.62
C GLN A 49 -22.41 9.47 -15.75
N TRP A 50 -21.85 10.23 -16.68
CA TRP A 50 -20.99 9.70 -17.74
C TRP A 50 -19.74 9.02 -17.19
N LEU A 51 -19.16 9.55 -16.12
CA LEU A 51 -18.02 8.96 -15.44
C LEU A 51 -18.34 7.55 -14.92
N PHE A 52 -19.46 7.38 -14.22
CA PHE A 52 -19.91 6.06 -13.75
C PHE A 52 -20.24 5.10 -14.89
N ILE A 53 -20.88 5.58 -15.96
CA ILE A 53 -21.22 4.72 -17.11
C ILE A 53 -19.94 4.21 -17.79
N LEU A 54 -18.97 5.08 -18.06
CA LEU A 54 -17.70 4.69 -18.70
C LEU A 54 -16.90 3.73 -17.83
N GLU A 55 -16.81 4.00 -16.53
CA GLU A 55 -16.09 3.13 -15.59
C GLU A 55 -16.77 1.76 -15.47
N ALA A 56 -18.11 1.72 -15.44
CA ALA A 56 -18.86 0.47 -15.39
C ALA A 56 -18.71 -0.35 -16.69
N VAL A 57 -18.76 0.28 -17.86
CA VAL A 57 -18.61 -0.40 -19.17
C VAL A 57 -17.20 -0.98 -19.30
N LEU A 58 -16.16 -0.21 -18.98
CA LEU A 58 -14.78 -0.71 -19.02
C LEU A 58 -14.57 -1.85 -18.01
N SER A 59 -15.11 -1.71 -16.80
CA SER A 59 -15.03 -2.75 -15.77
C SER A 59 -15.75 -4.03 -16.20
N ALA A 60 -16.94 -3.92 -16.80
CA ALA A 60 -17.69 -5.04 -17.33
C ALA A 60 -16.95 -5.74 -18.48
N PHE A 61 -16.33 -4.95 -19.38
CA PHE A 61 -15.50 -5.49 -20.46
C PHE A 61 -14.30 -6.29 -19.93
N PHE A 62 -13.55 -5.73 -18.97
CA PHE A 62 -12.44 -6.45 -18.34
C PHE A 62 -12.91 -7.65 -17.52
N ALA A 63 -14.06 -7.59 -16.85
CA ALA A 63 -14.63 -8.71 -16.11
C ALA A 63 -15.02 -9.87 -17.04
N LEU A 64 -15.69 -9.58 -18.16
CA LEU A 64 -16.01 -10.57 -19.19
C LEU A 64 -14.75 -11.16 -19.81
N THR A 65 -13.77 -10.32 -20.13
CA THR A 65 -12.49 -10.78 -20.68
C THR A 65 -11.72 -11.64 -19.68
N ALA A 66 -11.68 -11.24 -18.41
CA ALA A 66 -11.05 -12.02 -17.33
C ALA A 66 -11.75 -13.37 -17.13
N TYR A 67 -13.08 -13.45 -17.26
CA TYR A 67 -13.81 -14.70 -17.18
C TYR A 67 -13.32 -15.73 -18.24
N PHE A 68 -12.98 -15.27 -19.45
CA PHE A 68 -12.47 -16.16 -20.50
C PHE A 68 -10.96 -16.44 -20.39
N ILE A 69 -10.16 -15.46 -19.98
CA ILE A 69 -8.69 -15.54 -20.01
C ILE A 69 -8.11 -16.14 -18.72
N LEU A 70 -8.69 -15.88 -17.55
CA LEU A 70 -8.07 -16.24 -16.28
C LEU A 70 -8.12 -17.76 -16.07
N PRO A 71 -6.97 -18.44 -15.92
CA PRO A 71 -6.96 -19.86 -15.60
C PRO A 71 -7.48 -20.07 -14.17
N ASN A 72 -8.34 -21.07 -13.98
CA ASN A 72 -8.73 -21.56 -12.66
C ASN A 72 -7.54 -22.23 -11.96
N TYR A 73 -7.76 -22.86 -10.79
CA TYR A 73 -6.70 -23.57 -10.06
C TYR A 73 -5.97 -24.60 -10.94
N PRO A 74 -4.69 -24.91 -10.65
CA PRO A 74 -3.92 -25.91 -11.43
C PRO A 74 -4.58 -27.29 -11.49
N HIS A 75 -5.36 -27.65 -10.47
CA HIS A 75 -6.12 -28.90 -10.39
C HIS A 75 -7.54 -28.82 -11.00
N SER A 76 -7.99 -27.63 -11.37
CA SER A 76 -9.35 -27.43 -11.87
C SER A 76 -9.45 -27.91 -13.31
N LYS A 77 -10.42 -28.79 -13.57
CA LYS A 77 -10.74 -29.31 -14.91
C LYS A 77 -11.64 -28.37 -15.72
N THR A 78 -11.72 -27.10 -15.35
CA THR A 78 -12.63 -26.10 -15.93
C THR A 78 -11.91 -24.76 -16.11
N GLY A 79 -12.22 -23.99 -17.16
CA GLY A 79 -11.71 -22.62 -17.39
C GLY A 79 -10.58 -22.50 -18.41
N GLY A 80 -9.99 -21.29 -18.52
CA GLY A 80 -9.00 -20.93 -19.56
C GLY A 80 -7.72 -21.78 -19.58
N ALA A 81 -7.35 -22.38 -18.43
CA ALA A 81 -6.25 -23.34 -18.33
C ALA A 81 -6.44 -24.58 -19.20
N MET A 82 -7.69 -24.91 -19.57
CA MET A 82 -8.01 -26.04 -20.44
C MET A 82 -7.53 -25.81 -21.87
N TRP A 83 -7.75 -24.60 -22.37
CA TRP A 83 -7.49 -24.23 -23.77
C TRP A 83 -6.03 -23.80 -24.00
N SER A 84 -5.34 -23.29 -22.98
CA SER A 84 -3.98 -22.74 -23.12
C SER A 84 -2.84 -23.68 -22.74
N MET A 85 -3.09 -24.81 -22.05
CA MET A 85 -2.05 -25.71 -21.54
C MET A 85 -2.39 -27.19 -21.71
N THR A 86 -1.40 -28.00 -22.05
CA THR A 86 -1.49 -29.47 -22.09
C THR A 86 -1.49 -30.05 -20.66
N GLU A 87 -2.05 -31.26 -20.49
CA GLU A 87 -2.11 -31.96 -19.20
C GLU A 87 -0.73 -32.11 -18.52
N ASP A 88 0.33 -32.38 -19.30
CA ASP A 88 1.70 -32.49 -18.77
C ASP A 88 2.21 -31.17 -18.20
N MET A 89 1.87 -30.03 -18.82
CA MET A 89 2.26 -28.71 -18.31
C MET A 89 1.57 -28.40 -16.98
N ARG A 90 0.32 -28.87 -16.79
CA ARG A 90 -0.40 -28.70 -15.52
C ARG A 90 0.21 -29.55 -14.41
N ARG A 91 0.59 -30.79 -14.71
CA ARG A 91 1.28 -31.66 -13.75
C ARG A 91 2.62 -31.08 -13.31
N ILE A 92 3.39 -30.53 -14.25
CA ILE A 92 4.64 -29.83 -13.95
C ILE A 92 4.38 -28.58 -13.10
N ALA A 93 3.32 -27.81 -13.39
CA ALA A 93 2.96 -26.64 -12.59
C ALA A 93 2.61 -27.00 -11.14
N VAL A 94 1.82 -28.06 -10.94
CA VAL A 94 1.48 -28.60 -9.60
C VAL A 94 2.73 -29.07 -8.87
N ALA A 95 3.53 -29.92 -9.51
CA ALA A 95 4.76 -30.45 -8.90
C ALA A 95 5.74 -29.35 -8.51
N ARG A 96 5.81 -28.27 -9.31
CA ARG A 96 6.65 -27.11 -9.03
C ARG A 96 6.17 -26.32 -7.81
N ILE A 97 4.85 -26.18 -7.63
CA ILE A 97 4.26 -25.50 -6.47
C ILE A 97 4.44 -26.35 -5.21
N GLU A 98 4.23 -27.66 -5.31
CA GLU A 98 4.44 -28.60 -4.20
C GLU A 98 5.91 -28.67 -3.77
N ALA A 99 6.85 -28.69 -4.72
CA ALA A 99 8.28 -28.69 -4.43
C ALA A 99 8.77 -27.37 -3.79
N ASP A 100 8.12 -26.23 -4.08
CA ASP A 100 8.43 -24.95 -3.45
C ASP A 100 7.72 -24.75 -2.09
N ARG A 101 6.90 -25.73 -1.66
CA ARG A 101 6.21 -25.70 -0.37
C ARG A 101 7.19 -26.11 0.74
N VAL A 102 7.85 -25.13 1.36
CA VAL A 102 8.70 -25.33 2.56
C VAL A 102 7.87 -25.32 3.85
N GLU A 103 6.55 -25.29 3.76
CA GLU A 103 5.68 -25.45 4.92
C GLU A 103 5.80 -26.88 5.43
N GLN A 104 6.68 -27.08 6.41
CA GLN A 104 6.46 -28.15 7.36
C GLN A 104 5.08 -27.89 7.97
N PRO A 105 4.13 -28.84 7.91
CA PRO A 105 2.92 -28.74 8.69
C PRO A 105 3.38 -28.78 10.14
N THR A 106 3.53 -27.60 10.74
CA THR A 106 3.51 -27.51 12.19
C THR A 106 2.05 -27.74 12.52
N ASP A 107 1.74 -28.67 13.41
CA ASP A 107 0.39 -28.99 13.91
C ASP A 107 -0.24 -27.82 14.69
N SER A 108 -0.02 -26.60 14.25
CA SER A 108 -0.54 -25.40 14.89
C SER A 108 -1.88 -25.05 14.28
N THR A 109 -2.89 -25.04 15.13
CA THR A 109 -4.25 -24.68 14.74
C THR A 109 -4.35 -23.17 14.49
N VAL A 110 -5.26 -22.75 13.60
CA VAL A 110 -5.53 -21.33 13.32
C VAL A 110 -5.78 -20.52 14.60
N TRP A 111 -6.47 -21.11 15.58
CA TRP A 111 -6.71 -20.52 16.89
C TRP A 111 -5.44 -20.29 17.70
N GLN A 112 -4.46 -21.19 17.63
CA GLN A 112 -3.16 -21.00 18.27
C GLN A 112 -2.38 -19.87 17.60
N GLY A 113 -2.36 -19.83 16.26
CA GLY A 113 -1.77 -18.72 15.50
C GLY A 113 -2.39 -17.36 15.85
N LEU A 114 -3.72 -17.31 15.98
CA LEU A 114 -4.45 -16.12 16.41
C LEU A 114 -4.09 -15.70 17.84
N ARG A 115 -4.07 -16.64 18.78
CA ARG A 115 -3.68 -16.36 20.18
C ARG A 115 -2.25 -15.82 20.25
N LEU A 116 -1.33 -16.44 19.51
CA LEU A 116 0.07 -15.99 19.42
C LEU A 116 0.20 -14.60 18.79
N ALA A 117 -0.63 -14.26 17.80
CA ALA A 117 -0.67 -12.93 17.19
C ALA A 117 -1.18 -11.87 18.17
N LEU A 118 -2.25 -12.17 18.93
CA LEU A 118 -2.82 -11.27 19.92
C LEU A 118 -1.93 -11.08 21.16
N THR A 119 -1.15 -12.07 21.55
CA THR A 119 -0.21 -11.91 22.69
C THR A 119 1.09 -11.23 22.32
N ASP A 120 1.40 -11.07 21.03
CA ASP A 120 2.67 -10.49 20.61
C ASP A 120 2.63 -8.96 20.63
N VAL A 121 3.49 -8.37 21.47
CA VAL A 121 3.69 -6.92 21.57
C VAL A 121 4.01 -6.30 20.19
N LYS A 122 4.71 -7.02 19.31
CA LYS A 122 5.02 -6.55 17.95
C LYS A 122 3.76 -6.23 17.15
N THR A 123 2.72 -7.05 17.29
CA THR A 123 1.45 -6.86 16.57
C THR A 123 0.87 -5.49 16.90
N TYR A 124 0.83 -5.10 18.18
CA TYR A 124 0.30 -3.81 18.61
C TYR A 124 1.13 -2.63 18.10
N ILE A 125 2.48 -2.73 18.12
CA ILE A 125 3.33 -1.67 17.58
C ILE A 125 3.03 -1.48 16.09
N PHE A 126 2.89 -2.56 15.32
CA PHE A 126 2.54 -2.48 13.91
C PHE A 126 1.10 -2.02 13.64
N ILE A 127 0.14 -2.35 14.51
CA ILE A 127 -1.24 -1.82 14.44
C ILE A 127 -1.21 -0.29 14.56
N PHE A 128 -0.61 0.25 15.64
CA PHE A 128 -0.57 1.70 15.83
C PHE A 128 0.24 2.41 14.75
N MET A 129 1.37 1.81 14.34
CA MET A 129 2.17 2.33 13.23
C MET A 129 1.36 2.40 11.93
N ASN A 130 0.52 1.39 11.64
CA ASN A 130 -0.32 1.37 10.46
C ASN A 130 -1.45 2.41 10.57
N ILE A 131 -2.11 2.52 11.72
CA ILE A 131 -3.16 3.54 11.98
C ILE A 131 -2.61 4.95 11.77
N PHE A 132 -1.45 5.28 12.33
CA PHE A 132 -0.86 6.60 12.17
C PHE A 132 -0.44 6.87 10.72
N MET A 133 0.08 5.86 10.02
CA MET A 133 0.43 5.97 8.61
C MET A 133 -0.80 6.23 7.73
N THR A 134 -1.87 5.46 7.90
CA THR A 134 -3.09 5.60 7.10
C THR A 134 -3.82 6.91 7.41
N SER A 135 -3.78 7.39 8.66
CA SER A 135 -4.25 8.73 9.00
C SER A 135 -3.44 9.84 8.32
N SER A 136 -2.11 9.72 8.27
CA SER A 136 -1.29 10.67 7.52
C SER A 136 -1.54 10.59 6.02
N TYR A 137 -1.81 9.40 5.47
CA TYR A 137 -2.10 9.15 4.06
C TYR A 137 -3.50 9.65 3.63
N GLY A 138 -4.36 9.97 4.60
CA GLY A 138 -5.75 10.38 4.41
C GLY A 138 -5.99 11.53 3.43
N PHE A 139 -4.97 12.37 3.21
CA PHE A 139 -5.02 13.45 2.23
C PHE A 139 -5.33 12.96 0.81
N ASN A 140 -5.03 11.71 0.48
CA ASN A 140 -5.26 11.12 -0.83
C ASN A 140 -6.72 11.26 -1.28
N ASN A 141 -7.67 11.10 -0.35
CA ASN A 141 -9.11 11.22 -0.61
C ASN A 141 -9.53 12.66 -0.92
N PHE A 142 -8.82 13.65 -0.37
CA PHE A 142 -9.15 15.08 -0.49
C PHE A 142 -8.16 15.84 -1.38
N PHE A 143 -7.23 15.14 -2.02
CA PHE A 143 -6.15 15.74 -2.79
C PHE A 143 -6.64 16.64 -3.94
N PRO A 144 -7.65 16.25 -4.75
CA PRO A 144 -8.22 17.16 -5.74
C PRO A 144 -8.80 18.43 -5.13
N THR A 145 -9.42 18.33 -3.95
CA THR A 145 -9.98 19.49 -3.24
C THR A 145 -8.89 20.42 -2.72
N MET A 146 -7.78 19.87 -2.21
CA MET A 146 -6.63 20.68 -1.81
C MET A 146 -5.97 21.38 -3.01
N VAL A 147 -5.83 20.68 -4.13
CA VAL A 147 -5.27 21.27 -5.37
C VAL A 147 -6.17 22.38 -5.92
N ARG A 148 -7.50 22.23 -5.82
CA ARG A 148 -8.43 23.34 -6.12
C ARG A 148 -8.20 24.55 -5.22
N GLY A 149 -7.94 24.32 -3.93
CA GLY A 149 -7.63 25.37 -2.96
C GLY A 149 -6.35 26.17 -3.26
N PHE A 150 -5.47 25.67 -4.14
CA PHE A 150 -4.27 26.40 -4.59
C PHE A 150 -4.57 27.51 -5.59
N GLY A 151 -5.81 27.60 -6.10
CA GLY A 151 -6.23 28.66 -7.03
C GLY A 151 -5.63 28.53 -8.43
N MET A 152 -5.13 27.34 -8.80
CA MET A 152 -4.47 27.14 -10.10
C MET A 152 -5.43 27.08 -11.30
N GLY A 153 -6.75 27.05 -11.09
CA GLY A 153 -7.78 27.25 -12.12
C GLY A 153 -9.02 26.38 -11.94
N SER A 154 -9.63 25.91 -13.04
CA SER A 154 -10.93 25.22 -13.02
C SER A 154 -10.90 23.87 -12.27
N SER A 155 -12.06 23.39 -11.81
CA SER A 155 -12.19 22.08 -11.13
C SER A 155 -11.62 20.92 -11.95
N THR A 156 -11.74 21.01 -13.28
CA THR A 156 -11.18 20.03 -14.22
C THR A 156 -9.66 20.07 -14.25
N MET A 157 -9.06 21.26 -14.24
CA MET A 157 -7.61 21.39 -14.23
C MET A 157 -7.00 20.92 -12.91
N ALA A 158 -7.69 21.11 -11.77
CA ALA A 158 -7.23 20.57 -10.50
C ALA A 158 -7.12 19.04 -10.52
N LEU A 159 -8.06 18.34 -11.16
CA LEU A 159 -8.00 16.88 -11.37
C LEU A 159 -6.79 16.49 -12.21
N VAL A 160 -6.51 17.20 -13.31
CA VAL A 160 -5.32 16.96 -14.14
C VAL A 160 -4.03 17.17 -13.33
N LEU A 161 -3.98 18.23 -12.53
CA LEU A 161 -2.83 18.57 -11.68
C LEU A 161 -2.59 17.56 -10.55
N THR A 162 -3.55 16.68 -10.23
CA THR A 162 -3.29 15.59 -9.28
C THR A 162 -2.49 14.43 -9.86
N ALA A 163 -2.51 14.23 -11.18
CA ALA A 163 -1.87 13.07 -11.80
C ALA A 163 -0.34 13.08 -11.70
N PRO A 164 0.39 14.20 -11.97
CA PRO A 164 1.84 14.18 -11.91
C PRO A 164 2.43 13.84 -10.52
N PRO A 165 1.92 14.38 -9.40
CA PRO A 165 2.34 13.94 -8.06
C PRO A 165 2.14 12.45 -7.81
N TYR A 166 1.03 11.85 -8.29
CA TYR A 166 0.79 10.41 -8.15
C TYR A 166 1.74 9.56 -8.99
N ILE A 167 2.03 9.97 -10.24
CA ILE A 167 2.99 9.26 -11.11
C ILE A 167 4.38 9.27 -10.47
N LEU A 168 4.85 10.44 -10.01
CA LEU A 168 6.14 10.56 -9.35
C LEU A 168 6.16 9.76 -8.03
N GLY A 169 5.09 9.83 -7.24
CA GLY A 169 4.97 9.05 -6.01
C GLY A 169 5.02 7.55 -6.25
N THR A 170 4.43 7.08 -7.35
CA THR A 170 4.50 5.67 -7.78
C THR A 170 5.94 5.25 -8.09
N ALA A 171 6.64 6.05 -8.90
CA ALA A 171 8.01 5.76 -9.31
C ALA A 171 8.97 5.73 -8.09
N VAL A 172 8.82 6.70 -7.18
CA VAL A 172 9.60 6.75 -5.94
C VAL A 172 9.26 5.56 -5.05
N SER A 173 7.98 5.21 -4.87
CA SER A 173 7.56 4.06 -4.07
C SER A 173 8.16 2.76 -4.57
N PHE A 174 8.22 2.56 -5.89
CA PHE A 174 8.87 1.39 -6.47
C PHE A 174 10.39 1.38 -6.19
N GLY A 175 11.06 2.50 -6.39
CA GLY A 175 12.50 2.63 -6.12
C GLY A 175 12.85 2.38 -4.65
N VAL A 176 12.03 2.90 -3.72
CA VAL A 176 12.21 2.68 -2.28
C VAL A 176 11.94 1.22 -1.91
N ALA A 177 10.87 0.61 -2.43
CA ALA A 177 10.57 -0.80 -2.18
C ALA A 177 11.74 -1.71 -2.64
N TRP A 178 12.25 -1.47 -3.85
CA TRP A 178 13.41 -2.19 -4.39
C TRP A 178 14.67 -1.99 -3.55
N SER A 179 14.96 -0.74 -3.16
CA SER A 179 16.12 -0.42 -2.30
C SER A 179 16.01 -1.09 -0.93
N SER A 180 14.82 -1.08 -0.34
CA SER A 180 14.51 -1.66 0.97
C SER A 180 14.67 -3.18 0.95
N ASP A 181 14.19 -3.86 -0.07
CA ASP A 181 14.36 -5.32 -0.18
C ASP A 181 15.82 -5.73 -0.42
N ARG A 182 16.59 -4.92 -1.17
CA ARG A 182 18.03 -5.17 -1.38
C ARG A 182 18.84 -4.97 -0.10
N LYS A 183 18.53 -3.94 0.69
CA LYS A 183 19.23 -3.61 1.95
C LYS A 183 18.71 -4.39 3.16
N LYS A 184 17.54 -5.01 3.07
CA LYS A 184 16.84 -5.70 4.17
C LYS A 184 16.62 -4.81 5.41
N GLU A 185 16.48 -3.50 5.21
CA GLU A 185 16.46 -2.46 6.25
C GLU A 185 15.25 -1.54 6.09
N ARG A 186 14.06 -2.03 6.45
CA ARG A 186 12.75 -1.38 6.27
C ARG A 186 12.57 -0.18 7.19
N GLY A 187 13.08 -0.23 8.43
CA GLY A 187 12.86 0.84 9.40
C GLY A 187 13.41 2.21 8.95
N PHE A 188 14.62 2.24 8.36
CA PHE A 188 15.22 3.50 7.90
C PHE A 188 14.54 4.07 6.66
N HIS A 189 14.11 3.21 5.74
CA HIS A 189 13.38 3.64 4.55
C HIS A 189 12.02 4.26 4.91
N ILE A 190 11.31 3.69 5.88
CA ILE A 190 10.06 4.27 6.37
C ILE A 190 10.30 5.62 7.05
N MET A 191 11.30 5.71 7.93
CA MET A 191 11.66 6.95 8.63
C MET A 191 12.06 8.06 7.65
N ALA A 192 12.94 7.78 6.69
CA ALA A 192 13.40 8.76 5.70
C ALA A 192 12.24 9.29 4.85
N ASN A 193 11.36 8.40 4.39
CA ASN A 193 10.21 8.80 3.58
C ASN A 193 9.17 9.60 4.38
N ASN A 194 8.96 9.26 5.67
CA ASN A 194 8.12 10.07 6.54
C ASN A 194 8.70 11.46 6.76
N CYS A 195 10.02 11.61 6.89
CA CYS A 195 10.65 12.93 6.96
C CYS A 195 10.40 13.75 5.69
N ILE A 196 10.50 13.13 4.51
CA ILE A 196 10.19 13.80 3.23
C ILE A 196 8.72 14.25 3.21
N SER A 197 7.80 13.41 3.69
CA SER A 197 6.38 13.79 3.80
C SER A 197 6.14 14.94 4.76
N ILE A 198 6.75 14.91 5.94
CA ILE A 198 6.65 15.96 6.94
C ILE A 198 7.14 17.29 6.37
N VAL A 199 8.29 17.30 5.68
CA VAL A 199 8.80 18.50 5.01
C VAL A 199 7.81 19.02 3.97
N GLY A 200 7.22 18.14 3.15
CA GLY A 200 6.17 18.53 2.19
C GLY A 200 4.96 19.16 2.88
N PHE A 201 4.43 18.56 3.94
CA PHE A 201 3.31 19.14 4.67
C PHE A 201 3.66 20.48 5.33
N ILE A 202 4.86 20.61 5.91
CA ILE A 202 5.34 21.88 6.51
C ILE A 202 5.38 22.99 5.46
N ILE A 203 5.95 22.73 4.27
CA ILE A 203 6.04 23.73 3.19
C ILE A 203 4.63 24.20 2.77
N SER A 204 3.67 23.26 2.66
CA SER A 204 2.28 23.57 2.33
C SER A 204 1.60 24.48 3.36
N VAL A 205 1.90 24.28 4.65
CA VAL A 205 1.35 25.13 5.73
C VAL A 205 2.04 26.48 5.79
N ALA A 206 3.37 26.51 5.67
CA ALA A 206 4.19 27.71 5.89
C ALA A 206 4.06 28.75 4.77
N THR A 207 3.77 28.33 3.54
CA THR A 207 3.79 29.21 2.37
C THR A 207 2.39 29.41 1.78
N LEU A 208 2.11 30.60 1.26
CA LEU A 208 0.92 30.89 0.43
C LEU A 208 1.19 30.80 -1.08
N ASN A 209 2.46 30.67 -1.47
CA ASN A 209 2.88 30.60 -2.86
C ASN A 209 2.40 29.28 -3.50
N THR A 210 1.63 29.41 -4.58
CA THR A 210 1.04 28.31 -5.33
C THR A 210 2.08 27.32 -5.87
N ALA A 211 3.19 27.81 -6.42
CA ALA A 211 4.25 26.95 -6.95
C ALA A 211 4.90 26.12 -5.84
N ALA A 212 5.19 26.75 -4.69
CA ALA A 212 5.78 26.06 -3.54
C ALA A 212 4.85 24.96 -2.99
N ARG A 213 3.54 25.22 -2.91
CA ARG A 213 2.53 24.23 -2.47
C ARG A 213 2.38 23.07 -3.45
N TYR A 214 2.45 23.35 -4.74
CA TYR A 214 2.41 22.31 -5.75
C TYR A 214 3.66 21.44 -5.72
N THR A 215 4.85 22.02 -5.59
CA THR A 215 6.10 21.26 -5.38
C THR A 215 6.05 20.43 -4.10
N ALA A 216 5.50 20.99 -3.02
CA ALA A 216 5.28 20.26 -1.77
C ALA A 216 4.38 19.03 -1.94
N ALA A 217 3.38 19.11 -2.83
CA ALA A 217 2.53 17.97 -3.18
C ALA A 217 3.30 16.77 -3.73
N PHE A 218 4.36 16.98 -4.50
CA PHE A 218 5.23 15.89 -4.95
C PHE A 218 5.98 15.24 -3.78
N LEU A 219 6.46 16.04 -2.82
CA LEU A 219 7.21 15.54 -1.67
C LEU A 219 6.33 14.67 -0.76
N TYR A 220 5.18 15.18 -0.32
CA TYR A 220 4.34 14.40 0.61
C TYR A 220 3.60 13.24 -0.06
N THR A 221 3.30 13.34 -1.36
CA THR A 221 2.72 12.21 -2.10
C THR A 221 3.74 11.10 -2.25
N SER A 222 4.97 11.42 -2.66
CA SER A 222 6.02 10.40 -2.82
C SER A 222 6.45 9.75 -1.51
N GLY A 223 6.66 10.54 -0.45
CA GLY A 223 7.02 10.01 0.86
C GLY A 223 5.94 9.10 1.46
N SER A 224 4.68 9.54 1.43
CA SER A 224 3.59 8.83 2.14
C SER A 224 3.21 7.53 1.45
N PHE A 225 3.17 7.51 0.11
CA PHE A 225 2.93 6.28 -0.66
C PHE A 225 4.01 5.23 -0.40
N SER A 226 5.27 5.66 -0.49
CA SER A 226 6.42 4.79 -0.30
C SER A 226 6.48 4.22 1.12
N ALA A 227 6.20 5.06 2.12
CA ALA A 227 6.21 4.63 3.51
C ALA A 227 5.05 3.66 3.81
N ASN A 228 3.84 3.95 3.32
CA ASN A 228 2.65 3.10 3.53
C ASN A 228 2.83 1.67 3.00
N ALA A 229 3.38 1.52 1.79
CA ALA A 229 3.69 0.21 1.22
C ALA A 229 4.68 -0.59 2.08
N LEU A 230 5.67 0.09 2.68
CA LEU A 230 6.68 -0.57 3.51
C LEU A 230 6.17 -0.96 4.90
N VAL A 231 5.29 -0.16 5.52
CA VAL A 231 4.75 -0.46 6.87
C VAL A 231 4.05 -1.82 6.88
N TYR A 232 3.13 -2.03 5.93
CA TYR A 232 2.39 -3.29 5.86
C TYR A 232 3.32 -4.48 5.58
N THR A 233 4.22 -4.33 4.61
CA THR A 233 5.19 -5.39 4.28
C THR A 233 6.08 -5.72 5.48
N TRP A 234 6.50 -4.71 6.27
CA TRP A 234 7.32 -4.89 7.47
C TRP A 234 6.59 -5.61 8.60
N ALA A 235 5.30 -5.31 8.81
CA ALA A 235 4.47 -5.99 9.78
C ALA A 235 4.37 -7.50 9.48
N VAL A 236 4.06 -7.85 8.23
CA VAL A 236 3.92 -9.26 7.80
C VAL A 236 5.26 -10.00 7.91
N SER A 237 6.39 -9.37 7.59
CA SER A 237 7.70 -10.02 7.75
C SER A 237 8.10 -10.21 9.22
N SER A 238 7.73 -9.27 10.10
CA SER A 238 8.15 -9.29 11.51
C SER A 238 7.30 -10.22 12.39
N LEU A 239 6.06 -10.51 11.96
CA LEU A 239 5.14 -11.44 12.61
C LEU A 239 5.30 -12.90 12.12
N GLY A 240 6.32 -13.16 11.27
CA GLY A 240 6.52 -14.41 10.55
C GLY A 240 7.04 -15.63 11.34
N GLN A 241 6.82 -15.72 12.65
CA GLN A 241 7.32 -16.85 13.46
C GLN A 241 6.66 -18.19 13.10
N THR A 242 5.37 -18.18 12.78
CA THR A 242 4.66 -19.32 12.17
C THR A 242 3.78 -18.81 11.00
N PRO A 243 3.46 -19.66 10.01
CA PRO A 243 2.58 -19.27 8.90
C PRO A 243 1.22 -18.72 9.35
N GLU A 244 0.62 -19.35 10.36
CA GLU A 244 -0.70 -19.04 10.92
C GLU A 244 -0.67 -17.70 11.66
N LYS A 245 0.36 -17.47 12.48
CA LYS A 245 0.57 -16.19 13.16
C LYS A 245 0.82 -15.06 12.15
N ARG A 246 1.58 -15.32 11.10
CA ARG A 246 1.84 -14.35 10.03
C ARG A 246 0.54 -13.95 9.34
N ALA A 247 -0.29 -14.92 9.01
CA ALA A 247 -1.58 -14.69 8.36
C ALA A 247 -2.55 -13.92 9.27
N ALA A 248 -2.77 -14.42 10.50
CA ALA A 248 -3.67 -13.79 11.46
C ALA A 248 -3.19 -12.38 11.88
N GLY A 249 -1.91 -12.25 12.22
CA GLY A 249 -1.32 -10.97 12.61
C GLY A 249 -1.29 -9.95 11.47
N GLY A 250 -0.96 -10.38 10.25
CA GLY A 250 -1.03 -9.53 9.05
C GLY A 250 -2.45 -9.02 8.78
N ALA A 251 -3.45 -9.91 8.89
CA ALA A 251 -4.85 -9.54 8.73
C ALA A 251 -5.33 -8.53 9.80
N ILE A 252 -4.99 -8.77 11.08
CA ILE A 252 -5.33 -7.85 12.18
C ILE A 252 -4.71 -6.46 11.94
N VAL A 253 -3.42 -6.42 11.60
CA VAL A 253 -2.72 -5.15 11.31
C VAL A 253 -3.36 -4.42 10.14
N ASN A 254 -3.78 -5.12 9.09
CA ASN A 254 -4.42 -4.52 7.93
C ASN A 254 -5.81 -3.94 8.28
N ILE A 255 -6.66 -4.72 8.93
CA ILE A 255 -8.03 -4.33 9.29
C ILE A 255 -8.00 -3.14 10.25
N MET A 256 -7.20 -3.24 11.32
CA MET A 256 -7.08 -2.14 12.30
C MET A 256 -6.42 -0.91 11.67
N GLY A 257 -5.48 -1.10 10.75
CA GLY A 257 -4.85 -0.04 9.98
C GLY A 257 -5.85 0.86 9.25
N HIS A 258 -6.95 0.30 8.74
CA HIS A 258 -7.98 1.08 8.06
C HIS A 258 -8.77 2.03 8.97
N LEU A 259 -8.68 1.90 10.30
CA LEU A 259 -9.24 2.90 11.22
C LEU A 259 -8.67 4.29 10.98
N GLY A 260 -7.42 4.39 10.51
CA GLY A 260 -6.85 5.68 10.15
C GLY A 260 -7.58 6.38 9.01
N ASN A 261 -8.10 5.62 8.03
CA ASN A 261 -8.93 6.18 6.95
C ASN A 261 -10.30 6.65 7.44
N VAL A 262 -10.81 6.11 8.55
CA VAL A 262 -12.03 6.59 9.19
C VAL A 262 -11.79 7.92 9.91
N MET A 263 -10.60 8.13 10.47
CA MET A 263 -10.23 9.39 11.13
C MET A 263 -9.94 10.51 10.11
N SER A 264 -9.35 10.18 8.96
CA SER A 264 -8.88 11.14 7.95
C SER A 264 -9.90 12.18 7.49
N PRO A 265 -11.19 11.86 7.21
CA PRO A 265 -12.20 12.84 6.82
C PRO A 265 -12.44 13.93 7.86
N TYR A 266 -12.34 13.61 9.16
CA TYR A 266 -12.54 14.58 10.24
C TYR A 266 -11.44 15.65 10.27
N PHE A 267 -10.34 15.44 9.56
CA PHE A 267 -9.26 16.42 9.46
C PHE A 267 -9.60 17.55 8.48
N PHE A 268 -10.59 17.35 7.60
CA PHE A 268 -10.97 18.29 6.53
C PHE A 268 -12.37 18.89 6.75
N PRO A 269 -12.59 19.67 7.83
CA PRO A 269 -13.86 20.38 8.00
C PRO A 269 -14.01 21.46 6.93
N ASP A 270 -15.24 21.67 6.45
CA ASP A 270 -15.53 22.68 5.43
C ASP A 270 -15.17 24.11 5.88
N SER A 271 -15.13 24.35 7.20
CA SER A 271 -14.75 25.64 7.80
C SER A 271 -13.29 26.03 7.58
N ASP A 272 -12.40 25.08 7.27
CA ASP A 272 -10.96 25.33 7.02
C ASP A 272 -10.64 25.35 5.51
N SER A 273 -11.67 25.22 4.66
CA SER A 273 -11.53 25.46 3.22
C SER A 273 -11.16 26.93 2.96
N PRO A 274 -10.25 27.25 2.02
CA PRO A 274 -9.59 26.37 1.04
C PRO A 274 -8.18 25.91 1.46
N ARG A 275 -7.68 26.32 2.63
CA ARG A 275 -6.28 26.12 3.02
C ARG A 275 -6.04 24.79 3.73
N TYR A 276 -7.07 24.23 4.38
CA TYR A 276 -7.04 22.97 5.12
C TYR A 276 -5.81 22.85 6.03
N THR A 277 -5.52 23.94 6.76
CA THR A 277 -4.35 24.04 7.64
C THR A 277 -4.37 23.03 8.78
N MET A 278 -5.54 22.82 9.38
CA MET A 278 -5.76 21.83 10.44
C MET A 278 -5.44 20.43 9.91
N ALA A 279 -5.89 20.12 8.69
CA ALA A 279 -5.64 18.83 8.07
C ALA A 279 -4.15 18.56 7.88
N MET A 280 -3.41 19.56 7.39
CA MET A 280 -1.97 19.45 7.17
C MET A 280 -1.19 19.30 8.48
N ILE A 281 -1.57 20.04 9.52
CA ILE A 281 -0.94 19.93 10.85
C ILE A 281 -1.17 18.55 11.44
N LEU A 282 -2.41 18.04 11.38
CA LEU A 282 -2.72 16.70 11.88
C LEU A 282 -1.94 15.63 11.11
N GLN A 283 -1.81 15.76 9.79
CA GLN A 283 -0.99 14.85 8.99
C GLN A 283 0.50 14.88 9.39
N ILE A 284 1.05 16.06 9.70
CA ILE A 284 2.42 16.18 10.25
C ILE A 284 2.55 15.42 11.57
N VAL A 285 1.57 15.58 12.47
CA VAL A 285 1.57 14.90 13.77
C VAL A 285 1.50 13.38 13.59
N PHE A 286 0.59 12.88 12.75
CA PHE A 286 0.47 11.43 12.49
C PHE A 286 1.69 10.85 11.76
N ALA A 287 2.29 11.59 10.81
CA ALA A 287 3.56 11.20 10.19
C ALA A 287 4.71 11.14 11.22
N GLY A 288 4.75 12.10 12.14
CA GLY A 288 5.71 12.13 13.25
C GLY A 288 5.52 10.96 14.23
N LEU A 289 4.28 10.65 14.60
CA LEU A 289 3.96 9.46 15.41
C LEU A 289 4.37 8.17 14.71
N THR A 290 4.17 8.10 13.39
CA THR A 290 4.61 6.96 12.58
C THR A 290 6.14 6.84 12.56
N PHE A 291 6.87 7.96 12.48
CA PHE A 291 8.33 7.98 12.61
C PHE A 291 8.78 7.45 13.97
N CYS A 292 8.16 7.90 15.07
CA CYS A 292 8.46 7.43 16.42
C CYS A 292 8.18 5.93 16.59
N MET A 293 7.06 5.45 16.04
CA MET A 293 6.73 4.01 16.04
C MET A 293 7.71 3.20 15.19
N ALA A 294 8.11 3.71 14.01
CA ALA A 294 9.11 3.05 13.17
C ALA A 294 10.47 2.93 13.88
N PHE A 295 10.91 4.00 14.57
CA PHE A 295 12.13 3.98 15.37
C PHE A 295 12.03 2.99 16.54
N THR A 296 10.88 2.96 17.23
CA THR A 296 10.61 2.02 18.34
C THR A 296 10.63 0.58 17.85
N SER A 297 9.92 0.26 16.76
CA SER A 297 9.94 -1.06 16.12
C SER A 297 11.35 -1.49 15.74
N LYS A 298 12.12 -0.59 15.11
CA LYS A 298 13.49 -0.87 14.68
C LYS A 298 14.42 -1.17 15.86
N THR A 299 14.40 -0.33 16.88
CA THR A 299 15.24 -0.53 18.07
C THR A 299 14.86 -1.79 18.83
N TYR A 300 13.56 -2.08 18.94
CA TYR A 300 13.04 -3.30 19.54
C TYR A 300 13.46 -4.56 18.76
N LEU A 301 13.27 -4.58 17.44
CA LEU A 301 13.65 -5.71 16.59
C LEU A 301 15.17 -5.91 16.54
N ARG A 302 15.97 -4.83 16.55
CA ARG A 302 17.44 -4.93 16.64
C ARG A 302 17.88 -5.55 17.96
N ARG A 303 17.22 -5.22 19.07
CA ARG A 303 17.45 -5.87 20.38
C ARG A 303 17.07 -7.34 20.35
N GLN A 304 15.94 -7.71 19.73
CA GLN A 304 15.53 -9.11 19.58
C GLN A 304 16.52 -9.89 18.70
N ASN A 305 16.96 -9.32 17.58
CA ASN A 305 17.96 -9.93 16.71
C ASN A 305 19.29 -10.17 17.43
N LYS A 306 19.73 -9.25 18.30
CA LYS A 306 20.93 -9.47 19.12
C LYS A 306 20.76 -10.66 20.07
N LYS A 307 19.61 -10.79 20.74
CA LYS A 307 19.31 -11.94 21.61
C LYS A 307 19.25 -13.25 20.84
N LEU A 308 18.61 -13.26 19.66
CA LEU A 308 18.55 -14.43 18.78
C LEU A 308 19.93 -14.86 18.28
N ARG A 309 20.82 -13.89 18.02
CA ARG A 309 22.19 -14.18 17.62
C ARG A 309 22.97 -14.86 18.74
N THR A 310 22.91 -14.33 19.97
CA THR A 310 23.56 -14.94 21.13
C THR A 310 23.03 -16.36 21.40
N ALA A 311 21.71 -16.57 21.33
CA ALA A 311 21.13 -17.89 21.50
C ALA A 311 21.52 -18.87 20.38
N ALA A 312 21.64 -18.40 19.13
CA ALA A 312 22.11 -19.22 18.01
C ALA A 312 23.58 -19.60 18.16
N ASP A 313 24.43 -18.67 18.61
CA ASP A 313 25.85 -18.90 18.87
C ASP A 313 26.06 -19.91 20.03
N GLU A 314 25.16 -19.92 21.03
CA GLU A 314 25.19 -20.88 22.16
C GLU A 314 24.62 -22.27 21.83
N SER A 315 23.60 -22.34 20.97
CA SER A 315 22.86 -23.59 20.68
C SER A 315 23.24 -24.26 19.35
N GLY A 316 24.04 -23.60 18.51
CA GLY A 316 24.37 -24.05 17.15
C GLY A 316 23.20 -24.03 16.17
N GLN A 317 22.06 -23.42 16.52
CA GLN A 317 20.89 -23.30 15.65
C GLN A 317 21.10 -22.27 14.52
N VAL A 318 20.39 -22.46 13.40
CA VAL A 318 20.44 -21.55 12.24
C VAL A 318 19.91 -20.16 12.61
N TYR A 319 20.78 -19.14 12.55
CA TYR A 319 20.41 -17.75 12.80
C TYR A 319 19.49 -17.18 11.70
N ASN A 320 18.23 -16.94 12.05
CA ASN A 320 17.25 -16.31 11.16
C ASN A 320 16.77 -14.97 11.74
N PRO A 321 17.38 -13.83 11.35
CA PRO A 321 17.05 -12.52 11.92
C PRO A 321 15.72 -11.95 11.39
N PHE A 322 15.04 -11.17 12.23
CA PHE A 322 13.96 -10.30 11.77
C PHE A 322 14.51 -9.17 10.89
N THR A 323 13.72 -8.70 9.93
CA THR A 323 14.02 -7.50 9.16
C THR A 323 13.88 -6.25 10.02
N THR A 324 14.92 -5.41 10.05
CA THR A 324 15.03 -4.18 10.88
C THR A 324 14.67 -2.90 10.14
#